data_AF-A0A916GSU1-F1
#
_entry.id   AF-A0A916GSU1-F1
#
_cell.length_a   1.000
_cell.length_b   1.000
_cell.length_c   1.000
_cell.angle_alpha   90.00
_cell.angle_beta   90.00
_cell.angle_gamma   90.00
#
_symmetry.space_group_name_H-M   'P 1'
#
loop_
_entity.id
_entity.type
_entity.pdbx_description
1 polymer ?
#
loop_
_entity_poly.entity_id
_entity_poly.type
_entity_poly.pdbx_seq_one_letter_code
_entity_poly.pdbx_strand_id
1 'polypeptide(L)'
;MSTRDVGDRRAVPKPAAPTGGGARNAHRAERTRRPGGADSRGGRRPQAASGGSPPAFIFDIDGTIIDSMPWHGRSWEVFLARHGIRYDGEAFLRGTAGRTGFEIMRDLFGAMSDEATRALVHEKEALYRELFRPSFREIEGFRSFARRAREEGVKIACATAGDANNIAFALAGLGMEGEFDALCGAHDVARGKPEPDLFLLAAARMGADPARCVVFEDAPLGIEGARRAGMHAVGITSGEPAERLAGAHVLAALADYRGVVPRDIIDLVTERAGRASARVGAD
;
A
#
# COMPACT_ATOMS: atom_id res chain seq x y z
N MET A 1 -41.59 47.62 12.59
CA MET A 1 -42.57 47.39 11.50
C MET A 1 -41.79 46.79 10.34
N SER A 2 -42.13 45.67 9.70
CA SER A 2 -43.21 44.69 9.95
C SER A 2 -42.74 43.31 9.41
N THR A 3 -42.64 42.27 10.25
CA THR A 3 -43.53 41.09 10.32
C THR A 3 -43.55 40.11 9.11
N ARG A 4 -43.15 38.84 9.38
CA ARG A 4 -43.86 37.57 9.03
C ARG A 4 -43.97 37.17 7.54
N ASP A 5 -44.22 35.92 7.15
CA ASP A 5 -44.30 34.58 7.81
C ASP A 5 -43.70 33.54 6.81
N VAL A 6 -43.14 32.36 7.13
CA VAL A 6 -43.54 31.20 7.97
C VAL A 6 -44.57 30.25 7.29
N GLY A 7 -44.05 29.22 6.61
CA GLY A 7 -44.80 28.11 5.98
C GLY A 7 -44.05 27.55 4.75
N ASP A 8 -44.10 26.28 4.36
CA ASP A 8 -44.79 25.09 4.92
C ASP A 8 -43.90 23.83 4.75
N ARG A 9 -44.10 22.79 5.57
CA ARG A 9 -43.39 21.50 5.51
C ARG A 9 -44.28 20.41 4.90
N ARG A 10 -43.94 19.86 3.73
CA ARG A 10 -44.49 18.58 3.23
C ARG A 10 -43.37 17.79 2.55
N ALA A 11 -42.83 16.75 3.18
CA ALA A 11 -43.36 15.38 3.36
C ALA A 11 -42.90 14.43 2.23
N VAL A 12 -42.01 13.49 2.59
CA VAL A 12 -41.36 12.53 1.69
C VAL A 12 -42.11 11.19 1.70
N PRO A 13 -42.39 10.55 0.55
CA PRO A 13 -42.90 9.18 0.51
C PRO A 13 -41.79 8.14 0.71
N LYS A 14 -42.02 7.13 1.58
CA LYS A 14 -41.19 5.93 1.71
C LYS A 14 -41.59 4.87 0.65
N PRO A 15 -40.71 3.90 0.30
CA PRO A 15 -40.95 2.94 -0.78
C PRO A 15 -41.84 1.76 -0.34
N ALA A 16 -42.49 1.12 -1.32
CA ALA A 16 -43.21 -0.13 -1.14
C ALA A 16 -42.26 -1.35 -1.19
N ALA A 17 -42.64 -2.41 -0.47
CA ALA A 17 -41.92 -3.68 -0.33
C ALA A 17 -42.80 -4.85 -0.82
N PRO A 18 -42.29 -6.10 -0.93
CA PRO A 18 -42.49 -6.92 -2.12
C PRO A 18 -43.68 -7.89 -2.06
N THR A 19 -44.17 -8.27 -3.24
CA THR A 19 -45.06 -9.43 -3.44
C THR A 19 -44.25 -10.70 -3.70
N GLY A 20 -44.61 -11.79 -3.03
CA GLY A 20 -43.95 -13.09 -3.15
C GLY A 20 -44.73 -14.11 -3.96
N GLY A 21 -44.05 -15.21 -4.29
CA GLY A 21 -44.57 -16.38 -5.00
C GLY A 21 -43.46 -17.04 -5.83
N GLY A 22 -43.09 -18.31 -5.67
CA GLY A 22 -43.69 -19.38 -4.87
C GLY A 22 -44.09 -20.56 -5.75
N ALA A 23 -43.11 -21.35 -6.20
CA ALA A 23 -43.34 -22.62 -6.91
C ALA A 23 -42.30 -23.67 -6.49
N ARG A 24 -42.77 -24.92 -6.34
CA ARG A 24 -41.96 -26.09 -5.94
C ARG A 24 -42.03 -27.16 -7.04
N ASN A 25 -41.22 -28.21 -6.87
CA ASN A 25 -41.14 -29.52 -7.57
C ASN A 25 -39.88 -29.60 -8.45
N ALA A 26 -38.87 -30.46 -8.21
CA ALA A 26 -38.76 -31.84 -7.71
C ALA A 26 -39.00 -32.93 -8.79
N HIS A 27 -37.90 -33.58 -9.22
CA HIS A 27 -37.71 -34.97 -9.68
C HIS A 27 -36.17 -35.18 -9.79
N ARG A 28 -35.49 -36.19 -9.21
CA ARG A 28 -35.51 -37.66 -9.47
C ARG A 28 -35.14 -37.95 -10.95
N ALA A 29 -34.17 -38.78 -11.34
CA ALA A 29 -33.35 -39.83 -10.69
C ALA A 29 -31.96 -39.91 -11.39
N GLU A 30 -30.85 -40.25 -10.72
CA GLU A 30 -30.30 -41.62 -10.59
C GLU A 30 -29.67 -42.22 -11.87
N ARG A 31 -28.33 -42.43 -11.89
CA ARG A 31 -27.69 -43.44 -12.75
C ARG A 31 -26.29 -43.89 -12.28
N THR A 32 -26.24 -45.14 -11.84
CA THR A 32 -25.17 -46.16 -12.07
C THR A 32 -23.70 -45.89 -11.71
N ARG A 33 -23.13 -46.81 -10.92
CA ARG A 33 -21.71 -46.90 -10.52
C ARG A 33 -20.94 -47.96 -11.34
N ARG A 34 -19.60 -47.77 -11.42
CA ARG A 34 -18.51 -48.79 -11.60
C ARG A 34 -18.32 -49.42 -13.01
N PRO A 35 -17.15 -50.05 -13.31
CA PRO A 35 -15.78 -49.49 -13.13
C PRO A 35 -14.80 -49.89 -14.28
N GLY A 36 -13.56 -49.39 -14.23
CA GLY A 36 -12.41 -50.05 -14.88
C GLY A 36 -11.69 -49.21 -15.96
N GLY A 37 -10.37 -49.41 -16.07
CA GLY A 37 -9.51 -48.70 -17.03
C GLY A 37 -8.23 -48.17 -16.39
N ALA A 38 -7.31 -49.06 -16.01
CA ALA A 38 -5.95 -48.65 -15.67
C ALA A 38 -5.19 -48.39 -16.98
N ASP A 39 -4.78 -47.14 -17.21
CA ASP A 39 -3.86 -46.80 -18.30
C ASP A 39 -2.58 -46.19 -17.70
N SER A 40 -1.54 -47.02 -17.61
CA SER A 40 -0.25 -46.69 -17.04
C SER A 40 0.61 -45.93 -18.07
N ARG A 41 0.41 -44.61 -18.16
CA ARG A 41 1.33 -43.71 -18.88
C ARG A 41 2.05 -42.79 -17.91
N GLY A 42 3.38 -42.88 -17.92
CA GLY A 42 4.29 -42.18 -17.02
C GLY A 42 4.37 -40.69 -17.28
N GLY A 43 3.33 -39.95 -16.89
CA GLY A 43 3.47 -38.52 -16.65
C GLY A 43 4.38 -38.32 -15.44
N ARG A 44 5.48 -37.57 -15.61
CA ARG A 44 6.18 -36.99 -14.46
C ARG A 44 5.15 -36.18 -13.68
N ARG A 45 4.78 -36.65 -12.48
CA ARG A 45 4.09 -35.80 -11.50
C ARG A 45 4.92 -34.52 -11.38
N PRO A 46 4.35 -33.31 -11.49
CA PRO A 46 5.04 -32.15 -10.96
C PRO A 46 5.36 -32.47 -9.50
N GLN A 47 6.64 -32.39 -9.13
CA GLN A 47 7.00 -32.48 -7.72
C GLN A 47 6.25 -31.33 -7.04
N ALA A 48 5.35 -31.66 -6.12
CA ALA A 48 4.72 -30.65 -5.29
C ALA A 48 5.86 -29.91 -4.59
N ALA A 49 6.04 -28.63 -4.93
CA ALA A 49 7.10 -27.84 -4.35
C ALA A 49 6.95 -27.90 -2.83
N SER A 50 7.99 -28.36 -2.14
CA SER A 50 8.06 -28.41 -0.68
C SER A 50 8.34 -27.00 -0.13
N GLY A 51 7.52 -26.03 -0.56
CA GLY A 51 7.66 -24.62 -0.26
C GLY A 51 6.57 -24.17 0.71
N GLY A 52 6.97 -23.38 1.71
CA GLY A 52 6.01 -22.66 2.54
C GLY A 52 5.21 -21.63 1.73
N SER A 53 4.19 -21.03 2.35
CA SER A 53 3.40 -19.90 1.80
C SER A 53 4.32 -18.88 1.08
N PRO A 54 3.93 -18.28 -0.05
CA PRO A 54 4.77 -17.30 -0.74
C PRO A 54 5.15 -16.11 0.16
N PRO A 55 6.23 -15.37 -0.18
CA PRO A 55 6.51 -14.06 0.42
C PRO A 55 5.30 -13.13 0.37
N ALA A 56 5.26 -12.13 1.25
CA ALA A 56 4.26 -11.07 1.22
C ALA A 56 4.90 -9.76 0.76
N PHE A 57 4.20 -8.96 -0.04
CA PHE A 57 4.68 -7.67 -0.52
C PHE A 57 3.99 -6.53 0.24
N ILE A 58 4.78 -5.55 0.66
CA ILE A 58 4.31 -4.36 1.36
C ILE A 58 4.76 -3.15 0.54
N PHE A 59 3.84 -2.31 0.11
CA PHE A 59 4.13 -1.13 -0.69
C PHE A 59 3.92 0.13 0.14
N ASP A 60 4.85 1.07 0.12
CA ASP A 60 4.46 2.47 0.37
C ASP A 60 3.53 2.97 -0.76
N ILE A 61 2.97 4.16 -0.63
CA ILE A 61 2.07 4.75 -1.60
C ILE A 61 2.77 5.82 -2.45
N ASP A 62 3.34 6.84 -1.81
CA ASP A 62 3.80 8.05 -2.48
C ASP A 62 5.18 7.81 -3.11
N GLY A 63 5.34 8.14 -4.39
CA GLY A 63 6.51 7.72 -5.18
C GLY A 63 6.59 6.21 -5.47
N THR A 64 5.94 5.35 -4.67
CA THR A 64 6.09 3.89 -4.75
C THR A 64 5.01 3.21 -5.59
N ILE A 65 3.73 3.60 -5.47
CA ILE A 65 2.63 3.09 -6.33
C ILE A 65 1.98 4.20 -7.16
N ILE A 66 2.07 5.46 -6.70
CA ILE A 66 1.60 6.65 -7.41
C ILE A 66 2.73 7.65 -7.56
N ASP A 67 2.80 8.30 -8.72
CA ASP A 67 3.82 9.31 -9.02
C ASP A 67 3.39 10.69 -8.49
N SER A 68 3.41 10.79 -7.17
CA SER A 68 2.89 11.92 -6.39
C SER A 68 3.96 12.90 -5.93
N MET A 69 5.25 12.55 -5.99
CA MET A 69 6.34 13.35 -5.41
C MET A 69 6.44 14.79 -5.97
N PRO A 70 6.28 15.05 -7.28
CA PRO A 70 6.19 16.41 -7.80
C PRO A 70 5.00 17.21 -7.23
N TRP A 71 3.89 16.53 -6.94
CA TRP A 71 2.66 17.11 -6.41
C TRP A 71 2.73 17.39 -4.91
N HIS A 72 3.49 16.59 -4.15
CA HIS A 72 3.88 16.96 -2.79
C HIS A 72 4.69 18.26 -2.80
N GLY A 73 5.67 18.40 -3.69
CA GLY A 73 6.43 19.65 -3.87
C GLY A 73 5.53 20.85 -4.18
N ARG A 74 4.60 20.70 -5.13
CA ARG A 74 3.62 21.73 -5.49
C ARG A 74 2.67 22.07 -4.33
N SER A 75 2.27 21.08 -3.54
CA SER A 75 1.40 21.29 -2.38
C SER A 75 2.11 22.06 -1.25
N TRP A 76 3.39 21.77 -1.00
CA TRP A 76 4.22 22.50 -0.05
C TRP A 76 4.48 23.94 -0.51
N GLU A 77 4.77 24.17 -1.80
CA GLU A 77 4.90 25.52 -2.36
C GLU A 77 3.65 26.37 -2.08
N VAL A 78 2.46 25.85 -2.39
CA VAL A 78 1.18 26.55 -2.17
C VAL A 78 0.87 26.72 -0.67
N PHE A 79 1.07 25.69 0.14
CA PHE A 79 0.81 25.72 1.57
C PHE A 79 1.73 26.74 2.29
N LEU A 80 3.04 26.66 2.09
CA LEU A 80 3.99 27.56 2.73
C LEU A 80 3.77 29.02 2.31
N ALA A 81 3.45 29.26 1.02
CA ALA A 81 3.10 30.60 0.53
C ALA A 81 1.85 31.19 1.22
N ARG A 82 0.82 30.38 1.52
CA ARG A 82 -0.36 30.82 2.29
C ARG A 82 -0.02 31.25 3.71
N HIS A 83 0.97 30.57 4.31
CA HIS A 83 1.44 30.82 5.67
C HIS A 83 2.60 31.84 5.74
N GLY A 84 2.97 32.47 4.62
CA GLY A 84 4.04 33.48 4.56
C GLY A 84 5.46 32.90 4.70
N ILE A 85 5.61 31.58 4.58
CA ILE A 85 6.88 30.86 4.68
C ILE A 85 7.47 30.66 3.28
N ARG A 86 8.78 30.87 3.14
CA ARG A 86 9.52 30.58 1.91
C ARG A 86 9.66 29.07 1.71
N TYR A 87 9.30 28.58 0.53
CA TYR A 87 9.57 27.20 0.12
C TYR A 87 10.95 27.10 -0.55
N ASP A 88 11.84 26.27 0.00
CA ASP A 88 13.19 26.03 -0.53
C ASP A 88 13.29 24.80 -1.45
N GLY A 89 12.18 24.45 -2.12
CA GLY A 89 12.16 23.47 -3.19
C GLY A 89 12.62 22.08 -2.77
N GLU A 90 13.49 21.48 -3.59
CA GLU A 90 14.04 20.14 -3.31
C GLU A 90 14.81 20.04 -1.98
N ALA A 91 15.40 21.13 -1.49
CA ALA A 91 16.12 21.10 -0.22
C ALA A 91 15.16 20.84 0.95
N PHE A 92 13.98 21.47 0.91
CA PHE A 92 12.90 21.21 1.84
C PHE A 92 12.36 19.78 1.69
N LEU A 93 12.10 19.31 0.46
CA LEU A 93 11.61 17.94 0.23
C LEU A 93 12.59 16.88 0.74
N ARG A 94 13.89 16.99 0.43
CA ARG A 94 14.91 16.07 0.96
C ARG A 94 15.06 16.15 2.47
N GLY A 95 14.92 17.33 3.08
CA GLY A 95 14.96 17.52 4.53
C GLY A 95 13.70 17.03 5.27
N THR A 96 12.62 16.76 4.54
CA THR A 96 11.33 16.30 5.10
C THR A 96 10.95 14.87 4.69
N ALA A 97 11.66 14.28 3.72
CA ALA A 97 11.37 12.95 3.17
C ALA A 97 11.25 11.87 4.26
N GLY A 98 10.12 11.16 4.26
CA GLY A 98 9.80 10.09 5.21
C GLY A 98 9.43 10.53 6.64
N ARG A 99 9.53 11.83 6.97
CA ARG A 99 9.04 12.37 8.25
C ARG A 99 7.51 12.45 8.25
N THR A 100 6.90 12.37 9.43
CA THR A 100 5.45 12.56 9.56
C THR A 100 5.06 14.03 9.39
N GLY A 101 3.84 14.29 8.92
CA GLY A 101 3.30 15.66 8.85
C GLY A 101 3.32 16.38 10.20
N PHE A 102 3.14 15.65 11.31
CA PHE A 102 3.20 16.22 12.67
C PHE A 102 4.58 16.78 13.01
N GLU A 103 5.66 16.07 12.67
CA GLU A 103 7.03 16.53 12.88
C GLU A 103 7.33 17.76 12.01
N ILE A 104 6.95 17.72 10.72
CA ILE A 104 7.20 18.82 9.78
C ILE A 104 6.48 20.11 10.21
N MET A 105 5.20 20.02 10.61
CA MET A 105 4.45 21.21 11.06
C MET A 105 4.99 21.77 12.38
N ARG A 106 5.49 20.93 13.30
CA ARG A 106 6.07 21.38 14.58
C ARG A 106 7.43 22.05 14.40
N ASP A 107 8.23 21.62 13.43
CA ASP A 107 9.47 22.31 13.06
C ASP A 107 9.20 23.70 12.44
N LEU A 108 8.20 23.78 11.55
CA LEU A 108 7.90 25.00 10.79
C LEU A 108 7.22 26.10 11.62
N PHE A 109 6.28 25.72 12.49
CA PHE A 109 5.41 26.65 13.20
C PHE A 109 5.63 26.64 14.73
N GLY A 110 6.55 25.80 15.21
CA GLY A 110 6.85 25.63 16.64
C GLY A 110 5.90 24.67 17.37
N ALA A 111 6.12 24.54 18.68
CA ALA A 111 5.33 23.67 19.54
C ALA A 111 3.87 24.15 19.65
N MET A 112 2.93 23.28 19.29
CA MET A 112 1.49 23.55 19.33
C MET A 112 0.72 22.27 19.74
N SER A 113 -0.58 22.43 20.04
CA SER A 113 -1.46 21.30 20.36
C SER A 113 -1.57 20.29 19.22
N ASP A 114 -1.88 19.04 19.54
CA ASP A 114 -2.12 18.00 18.53
C ASP A 114 -3.23 18.39 17.55
N GLU A 115 -4.26 19.11 18.03
CA GLU A 115 -5.38 19.59 17.21
C GLU A 115 -4.94 20.66 16.19
N ALA A 116 -4.16 21.66 16.63
CA ALA A 116 -3.61 22.67 15.73
C ALA A 116 -2.63 22.04 14.71
N THR A 117 -1.81 21.09 15.17
CA THR A 117 -0.89 20.33 14.30
C THR A 117 -1.68 19.57 13.23
N ARG A 118 -2.75 18.87 13.63
CA ARG A 118 -3.63 18.09 12.75
C ARG A 118 -4.34 18.96 11.72
N ALA A 119 -4.81 20.16 12.11
CA ALA A 119 -5.45 21.10 11.20
C ALA A 119 -4.52 21.54 10.06
N LEU A 120 -3.26 21.88 10.37
CA LEU A 120 -2.26 22.24 9.35
C LEU A 120 -1.92 21.05 8.43
N VAL A 121 -1.73 19.85 8.99
CA VAL A 121 -1.54 18.62 8.20
C VAL A 121 -2.74 18.40 7.26
N HIS A 122 -3.97 18.49 7.76
CA HIS A 122 -5.17 18.34 6.94
C HIS A 122 -5.26 19.39 5.81
N GLU A 123 -4.86 20.65 6.04
CA GLU A 123 -4.80 21.67 4.98
C GLU A 123 -3.80 21.29 3.88
N LYS A 124 -2.56 20.95 4.25
CA LYS A 124 -1.52 20.55 3.29
C LYS A 124 -1.91 19.29 2.50
N GLU A 125 -2.47 18.28 3.16
CA GLU A 125 -2.88 17.05 2.47
C GLU A 125 -4.15 17.26 1.62
N ALA A 126 -5.04 18.17 1.98
CA ALA A 126 -6.14 18.57 1.10
C ALA A 126 -5.64 19.25 -0.18
N LEU A 127 -4.67 20.18 -0.05
CA LEU A 127 -4.00 20.81 -1.18
C LEU A 127 -3.30 19.79 -2.10
N TYR A 128 -2.57 18.83 -1.53
CA TYR A 128 -1.96 17.74 -2.27
C TYR A 128 -2.99 16.97 -3.11
N ARG A 129 -4.07 16.48 -2.47
CA ARG A 129 -5.13 15.71 -3.16
C ARG A 129 -5.88 16.54 -4.20
N GLU A 130 -6.07 17.84 -3.98
CA GLU A 130 -6.70 18.75 -4.94
C GLU A 130 -5.83 18.91 -6.19
N LEU A 131 -4.54 19.22 -6.01
CA LEU A 131 -3.59 19.47 -7.07
C LEU A 131 -3.26 18.21 -7.88
N PHE A 132 -3.12 17.05 -7.23
CA PHE A 132 -2.74 15.82 -7.93
C PHE A 132 -3.90 15.15 -8.67
N ARG A 133 -5.15 15.25 -8.17
CA ARG A 133 -6.34 14.60 -8.78
C ARG A 133 -6.46 14.73 -10.31
N PRO A 134 -6.32 15.90 -10.95
CA PRO A 134 -6.43 16.04 -12.41
C PRO A 134 -5.25 15.45 -13.19
N SER A 135 -4.18 15.02 -12.52
CA SER A 135 -2.95 14.46 -13.12
C SER A 135 -2.54 13.15 -12.45
N PHE A 136 -3.50 12.46 -11.83
CA PHE A 136 -3.28 11.21 -11.12
C PHE A 136 -2.69 10.14 -12.05
N ARG A 137 -1.57 9.55 -11.65
CA ARG A 137 -0.93 8.44 -12.35
C ARG A 137 -0.28 7.46 -11.39
N GLU A 138 -0.34 6.18 -11.74
CA GLU A 138 0.44 5.15 -11.06
C GLU A 138 1.92 5.26 -11.43
N ILE A 139 2.81 4.68 -10.62
CA ILE A 139 4.15 4.32 -11.09
C ILE A 139 3.99 3.24 -12.15
N GLU A 140 4.57 3.47 -13.33
CA GLU A 140 4.29 2.73 -14.56
C GLU A 140 4.27 1.20 -14.35
N GLY A 141 3.12 0.58 -14.67
CA GLY A 141 2.93 -0.86 -14.57
C GLY A 141 2.54 -1.42 -13.18
N PHE A 142 2.42 -0.59 -12.13
CA PHE A 142 2.14 -1.04 -10.76
C PHE A 142 0.94 -1.99 -10.66
N ARG A 143 -0.24 -1.60 -11.16
CA ARG A 143 -1.47 -2.43 -11.15
C ARG A 143 -1.27 -3.79 -11.81
N SER A 144 -0.51 -3.82 -12.90
CA SER A 144 -0.21 -5.05 -13.64
C SER A 144 0.70 -5.98 -12.83
N PHE A 145 1.71 -5.42 -12.16
CA PHE A 145 2.61 -6.16 -11.28
C PHE A 145 1.89 -6.68 -10.02
N ALA A 146 1.12 -5.83 -9.34
CA ALA A 146 0.37 -6.20 -8.14
C ALA A 146 -0.63 -7.34 -8.40
N ARG A 147 -1.37 -7.28 -9.52
CA ARG A 147 -2.30 -8.36 -9.91
C ARG A 147 -1.58 -9.67 -10.22
N ARG A 148 -0.48 -9.65 -10.98
CA ARG A 148 0.36 -10.85 -11.20
C ARG A 148 0.89 -11.43 -9.88
N ALA A 149 1.29 -10.60 -8.93
CA ALA A 149 1.76 -11.06 -7.62
C ALA A 149 0.63 -11.80 -6.86
N ARG A 150 -0.59 -11.24 -6.85
CA ARG A 150 -1.77 -11.90 -6.27
C ARG A 150 -2.13 -13.21 -6.98
N GLU A 151 -1.96 -13.30 -8.30
CA GLU A 151 -2.14 -14.53 -9.09
C GLU A 151 -1.13 -15.63 -8.69
N GLU A 152 0.09 -15.26 -8.29
CA GLU A 152 1.08 -16.16 -7.67
C GLU A 152 0.82 -16.46 -6.18
N GLY A 153 -0.28 -15.95 -5.62
CA GLY A 153 -0.68 -16.16 -4.22
C GLY A 153 0.01 -15.26 -3.20
N VAL A 154 0.77 -14.24 -3.64
CA VAL A 154 1.38 -13.23 -2.78
C VAL A 154 0.30 -12.37 -2.14
N LYS A 155 0.35 -12.22 -0.80
CA LYS A 155 -0.44 -11.21 -0.11
C LYS A 155 0.20 -9.83 -0.30
N ILE A 156 -0.62 -8.81 -0.53
CA ILE A 156 -0.16 -7.44 -0.72
C ILE A 156 -0.78 -6.48 0.30
N ALA A 157 0.03 -5.55 0.82
CA ALA A 157 -0.41 -4.51 1.75
C ALA A 157 0.11 -3.12 1.37
N CYS A 158 -0.63 -2.08 1.77
CA CYS A 158 -0.10 -0.70 1.81
C CYS A 158 0.44 -0.38 3.20
N ALA A 159 1.56 0.36 3.26
CA ALA A 159 2.17 0.86 4.49
C ALA A 159 2.77 2.27 4.24
N THR A 160 1.97 3.32 4.44
CA THR A 160 2.36 4.71 4.13
C THR A 160 2.47 5.63 5.35
N ALA A 161 3.31 6.66 5.24
CA ALA A 161 3.31 7.80 6.16
C ALA A 161 2.09 8.75 5.96
N GLY A 162 1.25 8.52 4.95
CA GLY A 162 0.01 9.24 4.71
C GLY A 162 -1.11 8.93 5.72
N ASP A 163 -2.13 9.80 5.74
CA ASP A 163 -3.36 9.60 6.51
C ASP A 163 -4.35 8.67 5.78
N ALA A 164 -5.46 8.34 6.44
CA ALA A 164 -6.52 7.51 5.84
C ALA A 164 -7.13 8.13 4.56
N ASN A 165 -7.12 9.46 4.44
CA ASN A 165 -7.65 10.18 3.29
C ASN A 165 -6.72 10.05 2.07
N ASN A 166 -5.40 10.08 2.27
CA ASN A 166 -4.41 9.84 1.21
C ASN A 166 -4.44 8.38 0.74
N ILE A 167 -4.59 7.40 1.65
CA ILE A 167 -4.80 5.99 1.29
C ILE A 167 -6.07 5.85 0.43
N ALA A 168 -7.21 6.37 0.89
CA ALA A 168 -8.47 6.29 0.15
C ALA A 168 -8.39 6.99 -1.22
N PHE A 169 -7.71 8.14 -1.30
CA PHE A 169 -7.46 8.86 -2.53
C PHE A 169 -6.62 8.05 -3.53
N ALA A 170 -5.52 7.45 -3.08
CA ALA A 170 -4.64 6.64 -3.93
C ALA A 170 -5.37 5.40 -4.48
N LEU A 171 -6.06 4.65 -3.62
CA LEU A 171 -6.77 3.44 -4.04
C LEU A 171 -7.91 3.75 -5.03
N ALA A 172 -8.69 4.81 -4.79
CA ALA A 172 -9.76 5.23 -5.69
C ALA A 172 -9.25 5.77 -7.03
N GLY A 173 -8.09 6.43 -7.05
CA GLY A 173 -7.44 6.84 -8.31
C GLY A 173 -6.89 5.65 -9.12
N LEU A 174 -6.43 4.60 -8.44
CA LEU A 174 -5.97 3.36 -9.07
C LEU A 174 -7.14 2.48 -9.55
N GLY A 175 -8.29 2.54 -8.88
CA GLY A 175 -9.40 1.59 -9.04
C GLY A 175 -9.08 0.23 -8.43
N MET A 176 -8.43 0.23 -7.26
CA MET A 176 -7.92 -0.96 -6.54
C MET A 176 -8.54 -1.13 -5.14
N GLU A 177 -9.70 -0.53 -4.88
CA GLU A 177 -10.41 -0.69 -3.61
C GLU A 177 -10.72 -2.18 -3.35
N GLY A 178 -10.16 -2.72 -2.26
CA GLY A 178 -10.30 -4.14 -1.90
C GLY A 178 -9.30 -5.10 -2.54
N GLU A 179 -8.32 -4.62 -3.33
CA GLU A 179 -7.24 -5.48 -3.86
C GLU A 179 -6.09 -5.73 -2.86
N PHE A 180 -6.09 -5.06 -1.70
CA PHE A 180 -5.05 -5.20 -0.66
C PHE A 180 -5.55 -5.98 0.54
N ASP A 181 -4.73 -6.91 1.05
CA ASP A 181 -5.03 -7.74 2.22
C ASP A 181 -4.84 -6.96 3.54
N ALA A 182 -4.06 -5.87 3.52
CA ALA A 182 -3.96 -4.91 4.62
C ALA A 182 -3.67 -3.49 4.11
N LEU A 183 -4.18 -2.49 4.82
CA LEU A 183 -3.86 -1.08 4.63
C LEU A 183 -3.36 -0.53 5.97
N CYS A 184 -2.22 0.17 5.98
CA CYS A 184 -1.65 0.80 7.16
C CYS A 184 -1.22 2.24 6.84
N GLY A 185 -1.61 3.20 7.69
CA GLY A 185 -1.22 4.60 7.57
C GLY A 185 -0.60 5.15 8.85
N ALA A 186 -0.13 6.41 8.82
CA ALA A 186 0.47 7.06 9.99
C ALA A 186 -0.49 7.22 11.19
N HIS A 187 -1.80 7.03 11.00
CA HIS A 187 -2.80 7.03 12.07
C HIS A 187 -2.88 5.70 12.84
N ASP A 188 -2.27 4.62 12.33
CA ASP A 188 -2.24 3.30 12.96
C ASP A 188 -1.06 3.11 13.93
N VAL A 189 -0.04 3.97 13.88
CA VAL A 189 1.25 3.78 14.59
C VAL A 189 1.68 5.02 15.37
N ALA A 190 2.39 4.81 16.48
CA ALA A 190 2.92 5.90 17.29
C ALA A 190 4.20 6.52 16.71
N ARG A 191 4.93 5.78 15.86
CA ARG A 191 6.23 6.19 15.29
C ARG A 191 6.24 5.91 13.79
N GLY A 192 6.63 6.90 13.00
CA GLY A 192 6.78 6.78 11.55
C GLY A 192 8.13 6.17 11.14
N LYS A 193 8.32 6.00 9.83
CA LYS A 193 9.63 5.65 9.24
C LYS A 193 10.70 6.64 9.77
N PRO A 194 11.90 6.19 10.19
CA PRO A 194 12.49 4.87 9.97
C PRO A 194 12.16 3.82 11.04
N GLU A 195 11.24 4.05 11.97
CA GLU A 195 10.83 3.01 12.90
C GLU A 195 10.05 1.90 12.17
N PRO A 196 10.22 0.62 12.57
CA PRO A 196 9.68 -0.53 11.83
C PRO A 196 8.17 -0.74 12.02
N ASP A 197 7.55 0.00 12.96
CA ASP A 197 6.20 -0.19 13.48
C ASP A 197 5.15 -0.37 12.37
N LEU A 198 5.21 0.47 11.33
CA LEU A 198 4.26 0.47 10.21
C LEU A 198 4.36 -0.79 9.34
N PHE A 199 5.58 -1.26 9.05
CA PHE A 199 5.80 -2.46 8.26
C PHE A 199 5.49 -3.72 9.06
N LEU A 200 5.89 -3.76 10.34
CA LEU A 200 5.55 -4.86 11.26
C LEU A 200 4.02 -4.99 11.43
N LEU A 201 3.29 -3.87 11.49
CA LEU A 201 1.84 -3.87 11.50
C LEU A 201 1.25 -4.44 10.20
N ALA A 202 1.77 -4.07 9.03
CA ALA A 202 1.31 -4.60 7.75
C ALA A 202 1.54 -6.13 7.66
N ALA A 203 2.72 -6.62 8.06
CA ALA A 203 2.99 -8.05 8.14
C ALA A 203 2.05 -8.77 9.12
N ALA A 204 1.82 -8.20 10.32
CA ALA A 204 0.90 -8.76 11.31
C ALA A 204 -0.55 -8.82 10.80
N ARG A 205 -1.05 -7.75 10.14
CA ARG A 205 -2.40 -7.72 9.52
C ARG A 205 -2.54 -8.76 8.41
N MET A 206 -1.47 -9.04 7.65
CA MET A 206 -1.44 -10.12 6.66
C MET A 206 -1.23 -11.52 7.25
N GLY A 207 -0.83 -11.65 8.52
CA GLY A 207 -0.35 -12.91 9.10
C GLY A 207 0.91 -13.44 8.40
N ALA A 208 1.80 -12.53 7.98
CA ALA A 208 3.04 -12.84 7.29
C ALA A 208 4.24 -12.78 8.24
N ASP A 209 5.25 -13.63 7.98
CA ASP A 209 6.55 -13.58 8.64
C ASP A 209 7.36 -12.39 8.11
N PRO A 210 7.81 -11.44 8.96
CA PRO A 210 8.62 -10.30 8.53
C PRO A 210 9.88 -10.70 7.75
N ALA A 211 10.55 -11.81 8.11
CA ALA A 211 11.73 -12.29 7.39
C ALA A 211 11.42 -12.74 5.95
N ARG A 212 10.14 -12.82 5.59
CA ARG A 212 9.62 -13.21 4.27
C ARG A 212 8.75 -12.12 3.65
N CYS A 213 8.79 -10.90 4.19
CA CYS A 213 8.19 -9.71 3.60
C CYS A 213 9.20 -8.99 2.69
N VAL A 214 8.70 -8.42 1.59
CA VAL A 214 9.43 -7.48 0.72
C VAL A 214 8.73 -6.13 0.77
N VAL A 215 9.44 -5.11 1.22
CA VAL A 215 8.99 -3.72 1.22
C VAL A 215 9.41 -3.04 -0.09
N PHE A 216 8.45 -2.50 -0.83
CA PHE A 216 8.69 -1.61 -1.97
C PHE A 216 8.63 -0.17 -1.46
N GLU A 217 9.64 0.64 -1.76
CA GLU A 217 9.84 1.97 -1.17
C GLU A 217 10.72 2.88 -2.04
N ASP A 218 10.41 4.18 -2.09
CA ASP A 218 11.18 5.20 -2.82
C ASP A 218 12.12 6.07 -1.96
N ALA A 219 11.99 6.01 -0.61
CA ALA A 219 12.71 6.87 0.32
C ALA A 219 13.66 6.11 1.29
N PRO A 220 14.86 6.65 1.59
CA PRO A 220 15.83 6.00 2.48
C PRO A 220 15.33 5.69 3.89
N LEU A 221 14.40 6.48 4.43
CA LEU A 221 13.82 6.20 5.77
C LEU A 221 12.94 4.95 5.77
N GLY A 222 12.20 4.65 4.70
CA GLY A 222 11.46 3.38 4.62
C GLY A 222 12.36 2.20 4.28
N ILE A 223 13.43 2.39 3.50
CA ILE A 223 14.45 1.35 3.29
C ILE A 223 15.08 0.97 4.64
N GLU A 224 15.43 1.95 5.47
CA GLU A 224 15.90 1.72 6.84
C GLU A 224 14.81 1.09 7.74
N GLY A 225 13.55 1.52 7.62
CA GLY A 225 12.43 0.91 8.34
C GLY A 225 12.22 -0.58 8.00
N ALA A 226 12.33 -0.95 6.72
CA ALA A 226 12.31 -2.34 6.28
C ALA A 226 13.46 -3.14 6.90
N ARG A 227 14.67 -2.56 6.95
CA ARG A 227 15.84 -3.17 7.60
C ARG A 227 15.60 -3.41 9.09
N ARG A 228 15.05 -2.42 9.81
CA ARG A 228 14.72 -2.53 11.24
C ARG A 228 13.60 -3.54 11.51
N ALA A 229 12.69 -3.71 10.56
CA ALA A 229 11.62 -4.71 10.63
C ALA A 229 12.12 -6.15 10.31
N GLY A 230 13.40 -6.33 9.95
CA GLY A 230 13.95 -7.63 9.55
C GLY A 230 13.50 -8.08 8.15
N MET A 231 12.98 -7.16 7.34
CA MET A 231 12.38 -7.44 6.03
C MET A 231 13.38 -7.25 4.89
N HIS A 232 13.05 -7.84 3.74
CA HIS A 232 13.68 -7.49 2.47
C HIS A 232 13.10 -6.19 1.90
N ALA A 233 13.84 -5.55 0.99
CA ALA A 233 13.38 -4.33 0.34
C ALA A 233 13.65 -4.32 -1.18
N VAL A 234 12.86 -3.55 -1.92
CA VAL A 234 13.07 -3.18 -3.33
C VAL A 234 12.93 -1.67 -3.43
N GLY A 235 13.98 -0.99 -3.89
CA GLY A 235 13.96 0.46 -4.06
C GLY A 235 13.24 0.87 -5.34
N ILE A 236 12.32 1.83 -5.28
CA ILE A 236 11.69 2.46 -6.46
C ILE A 236 12.38 3.80 -6.71
N THR A 237 13.08 3.95 -7.84
CA THR A 237 13.95 5.12 -8.10
C THR A 237 13.21 6.31 -8.70
N SER A 238 11.98 6.54 -8.24
CA SER A 238 11.10 7.66 -8.61
C SER A 238 11.35 8.89 -7.73
N GLY A 239 11.59 8.69 -6.43
CA GLY A 239 11.92 9.73 -5.46
C GLY A 239 13.43 9.96 -5.31
N GLU A 240 14.22 8.89 -5.18
CA GLU A 240 15.65 8.94 -4.88
C GLU A 240 16.46 7.97 -5.78
N PRO A 241 17.74 8.26 -6.06
CA PRO A 241 18.57 7.39 -6.90
C PRO A 241 18.95 6.09 -6.17
N ALA A 242 19.23 5.03 -6.94
CA ALA A 242 19.43 3.67 -6.43
C ALA A 242 20.51 3.58 -5.32
N GLU A 243 21.57 4.40 -5.40
CA GLU A 243 22.65 4.46 -4.43
C GLU A 243 22.16 4.88 -3.04
N ARG A 244 21.11 5.71 -2.95
CA ARG A 244 20.50 6.14 -1.70
C ARG A 244 19.47 5.15 -1.15
N LEU A 245 19.00 4.22 -1.98
CA LEU A 245 18.09 3.13 -1.62
C LEU A 245 18.81 1.79 -1.41
N ALA A 246 20.15 1.79 -1.43
CA ALA A 246 20.96 0.59 -1.29
C ALA A 246 21.10 0.10 0.17
N GLY A 247 21.24 -1.21 0.35
CA GLY A 247 21.44 -1.85 1.65
C GLY A 247 21.54 -3.37 1.54
N ALA A 248 22.10 -4.03 2.53
CA ALA A 248 22.31 -5.50 2.49
C ALA A 248 20.99 -6.30 2.40
N HIS A 249 19.89 -5.77 2.94
CA HIS A 249 18.55 -6.34 2.91
C HIS A 249 17.80 -6.07 1.58
N VAL A 250 18.29 -5.12 0.78
CA VAL A 250 17.71 -4.73 -0.52
C VAL A 250 18.00 -5.82 -1.55
N LEU A 251 16.99 -6.14 -2.36
CA LEU A 251 17.02 -7.18 -3.39
C LEU A 251 17.35 -6.60 -4.77
N ALA A 252 16.74 -5.46 -5.10
CA ALA A 252 16.86 -4.77 -6.38
C ALA A 252 16.50 -3.28 -6.22
N ALA A 253 16.85 -2.48 -7.23
CA ALA A 253 16.31 -1.15 -7.46
C ALA A 253 15.62 -1.14 -8.83
N LEU A 254 14.44 -0.51 -8.92
CA LEU A 254 13.57 -0.50 -10.10
C LEU A 254 13.19 0.96 -10.43
N ALA A 255 13.21 1.34 -11.70
CA ALA A 255 12.69 2.64 -12.13
C ALA A 255 11.15 2.68 -12.10
N ASP A 256 10.53 1.57 -12.50
CA ASP A 256 9.09 1.33 -12.46
C ASP A 256 8.81 -0.19 -12.53
N TYR A 257 7.55 -0.60 -12.66
CA TYR A 257 7.13 -2.01 -12.63
C TYR A 257 6.97 -2.64 -14.04
N ARG A 258 7.27 -1.92 -15.13
CA ARG A 258 7.15 -2.45 -16.50
C ARG A 258 8.19 -3.54 -16.74
N GLY A 259 7.74 -4.67 -17.29
CA GLY A 259 8.58 -5.84 -17.51
C GLY A 259 8.97 -6.62 -16.25
N VAL A 260 8.67 -6.13 -15.05
CA VAL A 260 8.99 -6.81 -13.80
C VAL A 260 8.05 -7.99 -13.56
N VAL A 261 8.64 -9.16 -13.30
CA VAL A 261 7.92 -10.40 -13.00
C VAL A 261 7.95 -10.65 -11.48
N PRO A 262 6.79 -10.80 -10.80
CA PRO A 262 6.76 -11.05 -9.35
C PRO A 262 7.55 -12.29 -8.92
N ARG A 263 7.48 -13.39 -9.69
CA ARG A 263 8.30 -14.60 -9.57
C ARG A 263 9.77 -14.33 -9.25
N ASP A 264 10.41 -13.42 -9.97
CA ASP A 264 11.85 -13.14 -9.81
C ASP A 264 12.16 -12.61 -8.41
N ILE A 265 11.30 -11.75 -7.87
CA ILE A 265 11.42 -11.20 -6.51
C ILE A 265 11.10 -12.27 -5.46
N ILE A 266 10.11 -13.14 -5.73
CA ILE A 266 9.76 -14.28 -4.86
C ILE A 266 10.93 -15.27 -4.75
N ASP A 267 11.63 -15.54 -5.85
CA ASP A 267 12.79 -16.45 -5.88
C ASP A 267 13.98 -15.86 -5.13
N LEU A 268 14.29 -14.56 -5.30
CA LEU A 268 15.35 -13.87 -4.54
C LEU A 268 15.18 -13.98 -3.01
N VAL A 269 13.95 -13.85 -2.51
CA VAL A 269 13.63 -14.07 -1.08
C VAL A 269 13.83 -15.53 -0.69
N THR A 270 13.31 -16.45 -1.51
CA THR A 270 13.34 -17.90 -1.24
C THR A 270 14.78 -18.43 -1.17
N GLU A 271 15.66 -17.99 -2.08
CA GLU A 271 17.08 -18.34 -2.03
C GLU A 271 17.80 -17.76 -0.79
N ARG A 272 17.50 -16.51 -0.40
CA ARG A 272 18.11 -15.89 0.80
C ARG A 272 17.71 -16.65 2.07
N ALA A 273 16.45 -17.04 2.20
CA ALA A 273 15.97 -17.89 3.29
C ALA A 273 16.68 -19.26 3.32
N GLY A 274 16.83 -19.93 2.16
CA GLY A 274 17.56 -21.19 2.05
C GLY A 274 19.03 -21.08 2.47
N ARG A 275 19.71 -20.01 2.05
CA ARG A 275 21.11 -19.72 2.43
C ARG A 275 21.29 -19.42 3.93
N ALA A 276 20.29 -18.82 4.58
CA ALA A 276 20.31 -18.57 6.02
C ALA A 276 20.19 -19.89 6.83
N SER A 277 19.17 -20.71 6.51
CA SER A 277 18.96 -22.00 7.18
C SER A 277 20.14 -22.96 7.03
N ALA A 278 20.80 -22.95 5.87
CA ALA A 278 21.98 -23.79 5.62
C ALA A 278 23.21 -23.43 6.47
N ARG A 279 23.30 -22.20 6.98
CA ARG A 279 24.39 -21.78 7.89
C ARG A 279 24.14 -22.20 9.34
N VAL A 280 22.89 -22.08 9.80
CA VAL A 280 22.50 -22.43 11.18
C VAL A 280 22.59 -23.94 11.46
N GLY A 281 22.56 -24.78 10.42
CA GLY A 281 22.75 -26.24 10.54
C GLY A 281 24.20 -26.73 10.39
N ALA A 282 25.19 -25.82 10.35
CA ALA A 282 26.60 -26.14 10.15
C ALA A 282 27.52 -25.77 11.34
N ASP A 283 26.95 -25.13 12.38
CA ASP A 283 27.58 -24.79 13.66
C ASP A 283 27.06 -25.71 14.79
#